data_AF-A0A8D8JBW4-F1
#
_entry.id   AF-A0A8D8JBW4-F1
#
_cell.length_a   1.000
_cell.length_b   1.000
_cell.length_c   1.000
_cell.angle_alpha   90.00
_cell.angle_beta   90.00
_cell.angle_gamma   90.00
#
_symmetry.space_group_name_H-M   'P 1'
#
loop_
_entity.id
_entity.type
_entity.pdbx_description
1 polymer ?
#
loop_
_entity_poly.entity_id
_entity_poly.type
_entity_poly.pdbx_seq_one_letter_code
_entity_poly.pdbx_strand_id
1 'polypeptide(L)'
;MQENRPELYEEVKLYRHAREREKYDNMADLFALMSTLQNLEKAYIRDCVTPQEYTAACSKLLVQYKVAFKLVQGDEYPSIETFVKKFRLDCPAALERIREDRPITIRDDKGNTSKCIADIV
;
A
#
# COMPACT_ATOMS: atom_id res chain seq x y z
N MET A 1 22.25 -23.97 36.59
CA MET A 1 23.12 -23.06 35.81
C MET A 1 22.24 -22.40 34.78
N GLN A 2 22.22 -21.08 34.70
CA GLN A 2 21.43 -20.36 33.70
C GLN A 2 22.14 -20.54 32.34
N GLU A 3 21.42 -21.05 31.33
CA GLU A 3 21.97 -21.18 29.98
C GLU A 3 22.44 -19.79 29.49
N ASN A 4 23.71 -19.70 29.11
CA ASN A 4 24.26 -18.47 28.56
C ASN A 4 23.68 -18.26 27.16
N ARG A 5 22.93 -17.16 26.98
CA ARG A 5 22.24 -16.78 25.74
C ARG A 5 22.92 -15.54 25.11
N PRO A 6 24.03 -15.73 24.37
CA PRO A 6 24.81 -14.62 23.82
C PRO A 6 24.02 -13.72 22.86
N GLU A 7 23.00 -14.27 22.18
CA GLU A 7 22.14 -13.55 21.24
C GLU A 7 21.35 -12.40 21.87
N LEU A 8 21.20 -12.39 23.20
CA LEU A 8 20.51 -11.32 23.92
C LEU A 8 21.37 -10.09 24.19
N TYR A 9 22.69 -10.18 23.98
CA TYR A 9 23.62 -9.08 24.18
C TYR A 9 23.98 -8.35 22.87
N GLU A 10 23.43 -8.79 21.74
CA GLU A 10 23.66 -8.20 20.42
C GLU A 10 22.37 -7.57 19.87
N GLU A 11 22.49 -6.39 19.26
CA GLU A 11 21.36 -5.74 18.59
C GLU A 11 20.99 -6.47 17.29
N VAL A 12 19.71 -6.79 17.15
CA VAL A 12 19.18 -7.41 15.93
C VAL A 12 19.03 -6.36 14.85
N LYS A 13 19.67 -6.59 13.70
CA LYS A 13 19.54 -5.75 12.50
C LYS A 13 18.46 -6.30 11.58
N LEU A 14 17.68 -5.39 10.98
CA LEU A 14 16.67 -5.75 10.00
C LEU A 14 17.29 -6.36 8.73
N TYR A 15 18.45 -5.84 8.31
CA TYR A 15 19.20 -6.34 7.16
C TYR A 15 20.70 -6.44 7.47
N ARG A 16 21.41 -7.27 6.70
CA ARG A 16 22.88 -7.44 6.78
C ARG A 16 23.60 -7.09 5.48
N HIS A 17 22.88 -6.87 4.37
CA HIS A 17 23.43 -6.70 3.03
C HIS A 17 22.63 -5.69 2.20
N ALA A 18 23.23 -5.15 1.14
CA ALA A 18 22.58 -4.15 0.28
C ALA A 18 21.29 -4.66 -0.38
N ARG A 19 21.28 -5.89 -0.90
CA ARG A 19 20.10 -6.51 -1.52
C ARG A 19 18.95 -6.67 -0.52
N GLU A 20 19.26 -7.04 0.71
CA GLU A 20 18.26 -7.22 1.76
C GLU A 20 17.69 -5.87 2.21
N ARG A 21 18.54 -4.83 2.32
CA ARG A 21 18.09 -3.46 2.57
C ARG A 21 17.10 -2.99 1.51
N GLU A 22 17.44 -3.13 0.24
CA GLU A 22 16.55 -2.76 -0.88
C GLU A 22 15.22 -3.52 -0.83
N LYS A 23 15.24 -4.81 -0.47
CA LYS A 23 14.01 -5.59 -0.26
C LYS A 23 13.14 -4.95 0.83
N TYR A 24 13.72 -4.56 1.97
CA TYR A 24 12.97 -3.92 3.05
C TYR A 24 12.49 -2.51 2.68
N ASP A 25 13.28 -1.74 1.91
CA ASP A 25 12.88 -0.43 1.42
C ASP A 25 11.63 -0.55 0.52
N ASN A 26 11.63 -1.49 -0.43
CA ASN A 26 10.47 -1.75 -1.28
C ASN A 26 9.23 -2.20 -0.47
N MET A 27 9.43 -3.03 0.56
CA MET A 27 8.34 -3.43 1.45
C MET A 27 7.82 -2.26 2.30
N ALA A 28 8.70 -1.36 2.75
CA ALA A 28 8.33 -0.17 3.49
C ALA A 28 7.50 0.80 2.64
N ASP A 29 7.88 0.99 1.37
CA ASP A 29 7.11 1.81 0.43
C ASP A 29 5.71 1.25 0.18
N LEU A 30 5.59 -0.08 -0.03
CA LEU A 30 4.30 -0.73 -0.16
C LEU A 30 3.45 -0.57 1.11
N PHE A 31 4.06 -0.77 2.29
CA PHE A 31 3.39 -0.59 3.59
C PHE A 31 2.85 0.84 3.74
N ALA A 32 3.67 1.84 3.39
CA ALA A 32 3.30 3.24 3.46
C ALA A 32 2.15 3.58 2.51
N LEU A 33 2.19 3.10 1.27
CA LEU A 33 1.11 3.28 0.29
C LEU A 33 -0.21 2.67 0.76
N MET A 34 -0.19 1.44 1.28
CA MET A 34 -1.38 0.78 1.83
C MET A 34 -1.98 1.57 3.00
N SER A 35 -1.14 2.02 3.92
CA SER A 35 -1.56 2.82 5.07
C SER A 35 -2.13 4.17 4.65
N THR A 36 -1.51 4.80 3.65
CA THR A 36 -1.95 6.09 3.10
C THR A 36 -3.29 5.97 2.40
N LEU A 37 -3.47 4.96 1.55
CA LEU A 37 -4.74 4.70 0.88
C LEU A 37 -5.85 4.45 1.91
N GLN A 38 -5.57 3.67 2.96
CA GLN A 38 -6.53 3.44 4.05
C GLN A 38 -6.95 4.73 4.78
N ASN A 39 -6.00 5.64 5.01
CA ASN A 39 -6.29 6.92 5.65
C ASN A 39 -7.04 7.86 4.72
N LEU A 40 -6.73 7.86 3.42
CA LEU A 40 -7.47 8.63 2.41
C LEU A 40 -8.94 8.19 2.36
N GLU A 41 -9.20 6.88 2.33
CA GLU A 41 -10.58 6.34 2.38
C GLU A 41 -11.33 6.82 3.62
N LYS A 42 -10.69 6.74 4.80
CA LYS A 42 -11.30 7.22 6.06
C LYS A 42 -11.55 8.72 6.04
N ALA A 43 -10.63 9.51 5.48
CA ALA A 43 -10.78 10.95 5.39
C ALA A 43 -11.96 11.34 4.47
N TYR A 44 -12.12 10.63 3.35
CA TYR A 44 -13.26 10.84 2.46
C TYR A 44 -14.60 10.46 3.11
N ILE A 45 -14.67 9.32 3.82
CA ILE A 45 -15.88 8.92 4.57
C ILE A 45 -16.27 9.96 5.63
N ARG A 46 -15.27 10.65 6.21
CA ARG A 46 -15.47 11.71 7.21
C ARG A 46 -15.67 13.09 6.60
N ASP A 47 -15.86 13.18 5.29
CA ASP A 47 -16.08 14.44 4.55
C ASP A 47 -14.96 15.48 4.78
N CYS A 48 -13.73 15.00 4.99
CA CYS A 48 -12.57 15.85 5.26
C CYS A 48 -11.82 16.26 3.98
N VAL A 49 -12.20 15.68 2.83
CA VAL A 49 -11.53 15.85 1.53
C VAL A 49 -12.61 15.93 0.47
N THR A 50 -12.47 16.87 -0.47
CA THR A 50 -13.46 17.03 -1.54
C THR A 50 -13.44 15.82 -2.49
N PRO A 51 -14.55 15.54 -3.22
CA PRO A 51 -14.57 14.45 -4.20
C PRO A 51 -13.49 14.56 -5.27
N GLN A 52 -13.16 15.77 -5.72
CA GLN A 52 -12.14 16.00 -6.74
C GLN A 52 -10.73 15.65 -6.24
N GLU A 53 -10.36 16.17 -5.07
CA GLU A 53 -9.06 15.89 -4.43
C GLU A 53 -8.91 14.39 -4.12
N TYR A 54 -9.96 13.79 -3.55
CA TYR A 54 -9.98 12.36 -3.27
C TYR A 54 -9.75 11.54 -4.55
N THR A 55 -10.48 11.85 -5.63
CA THR A 55 -10.41 11.09 -6.89
C THR A 55 -9.01 11.14 -7.49
N ALA A 56 -8.40 12.33 -7.51
CA ALA A 56 -7.05 12.52 -8.02
C ALA A 56 -6.01 11.77 -7.16
N ALA A 57 -6.09 11.93 -5.83
CA ALA A 57 -5.17 11.29 -4.89
C ALA A 57 -5.30 9.75 -4.90
N CYS A 58 -6.52 9.23 -4.88
CA CYS A 58 -6.80 7.80 -4.90
C CYS A 58 -6.30 7.16 -6.21
N SER A 59 -6.57 7.77 -7.36
CA SER A 59 -6.08 7.28 -8.65
C SER A 59 -4.55 7.21 -8.71
N LYS A 60 -3.86 8.24 -8.20
CA LYS A 60 -2.40 8.26 -8.11
C LYS A 60 -1.88 7.16 -7.18
N LEU A 61 -2.47 7.00 -6.00
CA LEU A 61 -2.08 5.97 -5.04
C LEU A 61 -2.29 4.55 -5.58
N LEU A 62 -3.38 4.29 -6.32
CA LEU A 62 -3.63 2.99 -6.94
C LEU A 62 -2.56 2.64 -7.98
N VAL A 63 -2.14 3.60 -8.82
CA VAL A 63 -1.04 3.39 -9.77
C VAL A 63 0.28 3.13 -9.04
N GLN A 64 0.60 3.93 -8.03
CA GLN A 64 1.81 3.74 -7.22
C GLN A 64 1.83 2.39 -6.52
N TYR A 65 0.71 1.99 -5.93
CA TYR A 65 0.52 0.68 -5.32
C TYR A 65 0.85 -0.45 -6.29
N LYS A 66 0.34 -0.41 -7.54
CA LYS A 66 0.62 -1.45 -8.53
C LYS A 66 2.11 -1.60 -8.82
N VAL A 67 2.84 -0.49 -8.90
CA VAL A 67 4.29 -0.51 -9.13
C VAL A 67 5.02 -1.04 -7.91
N ALA A 68 4.71 -0.53 -6.72
CA ALA A 68 5.33 -0.96 -5.47
C ALA A 68 5.07 -2.46 -5.19
N PHE A 69 3.84 -2.94 -5.41
CA PHE A 69 3.50 -4.33 -5.20
C PHE A 69 4.27 -5.24 -6.16
N LYS A 70 4.48 -4.85 -7.43
CA LYS A 70 5.32 -5.62 -8.37
C LYS A 70 6.78 -5.77 -7.90
N LEU A 71 7.33 -4.80 -7.16
CA LEU A 71 8.69 -4.87 -6.61
C LEU A 71 8.78 -5.82 -5.41
N VAL A 72 7.67 -6.02 -4.69
CA VAL A 72 7.59 -6.88 -3.50
C VAL A 72 7.06 -8.28 -3.82
N GLN A 73 6.30 -8.42 -4.91
CA GLN A 73 5.63 -9.65 -5.30
C GLN A 73 6.64 -10.76 -5.59
N GLY A 74 6.38 -11.93 -5.02
CA GLY A 74 7.19 -13.13 -5.19
C GLY A 74 6.65 -14.27 -4.33
N ASP A 75 7.43 -15.34 -4.16
CA ASP A 75 6.98 -16.55 -3.45
C ASP A 75 6.55 -16.27 -2.00
N GLU A 76 7.19 -15.31 -1.33
CA GLU A 76 6.84 -14.92 0.05
C GLU A 76 5.55 -14.09 0.13
N TYR A 77 5.28 -13.29 -0.91
CA TYR A 77 4.16 -12.35 -0.99
C TYR A 77 3.45 -12.47 -2.34
N PRO A 78 2.75 -13.58 -2.61
CA PRO A 78 2.10 -13.80 -3.90
C PRO A 78 0.92 -12.84 -4.14
N SER A 79 0.29 -12.38 -3.04
CA SER A 79 -0.86 -11.48 -3.05
C SER A 79 -0.72 -10.38 -1.98
N ILE A 80 -1.44 -9.28 -2.16
CA ILE A 80 -1.45 -8.17 -1.19
C ILE A 80 -2.04 -8.58 0.15
N GLU A 81 -3.03 -9.48 0.17
CA GLU A 81 -3.62 -10.01 1.40
C GLU A 81 -2.59 -10.76 2.24
N THR A 82 -1.66 -11.47 1.59
CA THR A 82 -0.57 -12.17 2.27
C THR A 82 0.38 -11.19 2.94
N PHE A 83 0.73 -10.11 2.24
CA PHE A 83 1.58 -9.04 2.78
C PHE A 83 0.92 -8.31 3.97
N VAL A 84 -0.33 -7.87 3.80
CA VAL A 84 -1.13 -7.19 4.83
C VAL A 84 -1.27 -8.05 6.09
N LYS A 85 -1.50 -9.35 5.93
CA LYS A 85 -1.57 -10.31 7.04
C LYS A 85 -0.23 -10.47 7.74
N LYS A 86 0.88 -10.60 6.99
CA LYS A 86 2.23 -10.77 7.54
C LYS A 86 2.63 -9.59 8.44
N PHE A 87 2.41 -8.36 7.96
CA PHE A 87 2.77 -7.14 8.67
C PHE A 87 1.66 -6.57 9.54
N ARG A 88 0.53 -7.29 9.67
CA ARG A 88 -0.62 -6.92 10.50
C ARG A 88 -1.17 -5.52 10.19
N LEU A 89 -1.23 -5.16 8.91
CA LEU A 89 -1.91 -3.94 8.50
C LEU A 89 -3.42 -4.14 8.60
N ASP A 90 -4.10 -3.25 9.31
CA ASP A 90 -5.57 -3.18 9.33
C ASP A 90 -6.03 -2.15 8.31
N CYS A 91 -6.21 -2.60 7.06
CA CYS A 91 -6.56 -1.74 5.94
C CYS A 91 -7.70 -2.26 5.04
N PRO A 92 -8.89 -2.57 5.61
CA PRO A 92 -10.01 -3.14 4.86
C PRO A 92 -10.51 -2.23 3.73
N ALA A 93 -10.57 -0.91 3.93
CA ALA A 93 -11.04 0.01 2.89
C ALA A 93 -10.05 0.11 1.72
N ALA A 94 -8.74 0.12 2.03
CA ALA A 94 -7.71 0.10 0.99
C ALA A 94 -7.75 -1.18 0.16
N LEU A 95 -7.97 -2.33 0.81
CA LEU A 95 -8.13 -3.61 0.11
C LEU A 95 -9.34 -3.62 -0.82
N GLU A 96 -10.48 -3.08 -0.41
CA GLU A 96 -11.65 -2.93 -1.28
C GLU A 96 -11.36 -2.03 -2.48
N ARG A 97 -10.68 -0.88 -2.26
CA ARG A 97 -10.31 0.01 -3.38
C ARG A 97 -9.36 -0.64 -4.37
N ILE A 98 -8.40 -1.41 -3.88
CA ILE A 98 -7.46 -2.16 -4.72
C ILE A 98 -8.20 -3.24 -5.52
N ARG A 99 -9.18 -3.92 -4.90
CA ARG A 99 -10.00 -4.94 -5.57
C ARG A 99 -10.85 -4.34 -6.70
N GLU A 100 -11.42 -3.16 -6.46
CA GLU A 100 -12.19 -2.44 -7.48
C GLU A 100 -11.32 -1.75 -8.53
N ASP A 101 -10.06 -1.49 -8.20
CA ASP A 101 -9.07 -0.80 -9.04
C ASP A 101 -9.51 0.60 -9.51
N ARG A 102 -10.32 1.28 -8.70
CA ARG A 102 -10.79 2.64 -8.97
C ARG A 102 -11.24 3.39 -7.70
N PRO A 103 -11.19 4.73 -7.70
CA PRO A 103 -11.81 5.54 -6.66
C PRO A 103 -13.33 5.30 -6.57
N ILE A 104 -13.90 5.40 -5.36
CA ILE A 104 -15.35 5.16 -5.15
C ILE A 104 -16.26 6.13 -5.92
N THR A 105 -15.72 7.30 -6.30
CA THR A 105 -16.40 8.34 -7.07
C THR A 105 -16.59 7.98 -8.54
N ILE A 106 -15.81 7.04 -9.08
CA ILE A 106 -15.86 6.63 -10.49
C ILE A 106 -16.71 5.37 -10.62
N ARG A 107 -17.88 5.49 -11.24
CA ARG A 107 -18.77 4.36 -11.57
C ARG A 107 -18.47 3.82 -12.96
N ASP A 108 -18.97 2.61 -13.23
CA ASP A 108 -18.74 1.84 -14.46
C ASP A 108 -19.50 2.42 -15.66
N ASP A 109 -19.18 3.64 -16.04
CA ASP A 109 -19.67 4.24 -17.27
C ASP A 109 -18.78 3.73 -18.39
N LYS A 110 -19.20 2.64 -19.03
CA LYS A 110 -18.53 1.87 -20.10
C LYS A 110 -18.13 2.71 -21.33
N GLY A 111 -17.31 3.74 -21.19
CA GLY A 111 -16.80 4.49 -22.34
C GLY A 111 -16.20 5.88 -22.16
N ASN A 112 -15.91 6.41 -20.97
CA ASN A 112 -15.36 7.79 -20.89
C ASN A 112 -14.34 8.09 -19.78
N THR A 113 -13.60 7.08 -19.32
CA THR A 113 -12.57 7.25 -18.26
C THR A 113 -11.45 8.22 -18.67
N SER A 114 -11.22 8.42 -19.96
CA SER A 114 -10.17 9.30 -20.48
C SER A 114 -10.44 10.80 -20.28
N LYS A 115 -11.69 11.24 -20.09
CA LYS A 115 -12.01 12.66 -19.90
C LYS A 115 -11.64 13.19 -18.52
N CYS A 116 -11.83 12.39 -17.46
CA CYS A 116 -11.52 12.85 -16.09
C CYS A 116 -10.01 12.95 -15.79
N ILE A 117 -9.16 12.27 -16.56
CA ILE A 117 -7.69 12.34 -16.38
C ILE A 117 -7.11 13.57 -17.12
N ALA A 118 -7.72 13.97 -18.23
CA ALA A 118 -7.24 15.08 -19.05
C ALA A 118 -7.38 16.45 -18.37
N ASP A 119 -8.33 16.61 -17.44
CA ASP A 119 -8.55 17.87 -16.71
C ASP A 119 -7.64 18.03 -15.46
N ILE A 120 -6.76 17.05 -15.18
CA ILE A 120 -5.91 17.01 -13.98
C ILE A 120 -4.42 17.28 -14.30
N VAL A 121 -4.01 17.28 -15.58
CA VAL A 121 -2.61 17.57 -16.02
C VAL A 121 -2.47 19.00 -16.50
#